data_AF-A0A1D9NXF9-F1
#
_entry.id   AF-A0A1D9NXF9-F1
#
_cell.length_a   1.000
_cell.length_b   1.000
_cell.length_c   1.000
_cell.angle_alpha   90.00
_cell.angle_beta   90.00
_cell.angle_gamma   90.00
#
_symmetry.space_group_name_H-M   'P 1'
#
loop_
_entity.id
_entity.type
_entity.pdbx_description
1 polymer ?
#
loop_
_entity_poly.entity_id
_entity_poly.type
_entity_poly.pdbx_seq_one_letter_code
_entity_poly.pdbx_strand_id
1 'polypeptide(L)'
;MASWMVHLRIADKLLDRIKDLDETAFVMGNIAPDSGVPNENWTEFHPPKVVSHFKTKADDETFFDVEEFCDKYFNEELIGSYSKKEYSFFLGYYVHLLTDIDWTNDVYCGLLKAYPKEAAQDKNKLVWTAKGDWYDIDFLYLEEHPDFRAFHIYESAVDYDNEFMDIFSKDAFENRRQYICGFYRSDNHGELHRNYTYLTPEQSADFVDRTVQKILTQKYL
;
A
#
# COMPACT_ATOMS: atom_id res chain seq x y z
N MET A 1 -6.71 4.55 0.82
CA MET A 1 -5.49 3.74 0.99
C MET A 1 -5.88 2.32 1.27
N ALA A 2 -5.33 1.37 0.52
CA ALA A 2 -5.47 -0.05 0.77
C ALA A 2 -4.72 -0.44 2.06
N SER A 3 -4.89 -1.68 2.51
CA SER A 3 -4.09 -2.21 3.62
C SER A 3 -2.70 -2.65 3.13
N TRP A 4 -1.74 -2.73 4.04
CA TRP A 4 -0.36 -3.13 3.71
C TRP A 4 -0.29 -4.52 3.09
N MET A 5 -1.10 -5.48 3.55
CA MET A 5 -1.10 -6.81 2.92
C MET A 5 -1.73 -6.80 1.53
N VAL A 6 -2.68 -5.92 1.21
CA VAL A 6 -3.16 -5.77 -0.17
C VAL A 6 -2.04 -5.30 -1.09
N HIS A 7 -1.26 -4.29 -0.67
CA HIS A 7 -0.08 -3.84 -1.41
C HIS A 7 0.93 -4.97 -1.61
N LEU A 8 1.32 -5.66 -0.53
CA LEU A 8 2.28 -6.76 -0.61
C LEU A 8 1.77 -7.92 -1.47
N ARG A 9 0.47 -8.25 -1.45
CA ARG A 9 -0.11 -9.34 -2.27
C ARG A 9 -0.04 -9.01 -3.76
N ILE A 10 -0.26 -7.74 -4.11
CA ILE A 10 -0.09 -7.25 -5.48
C ILE A 10 1.39 -7.29 -5.87
N ALA A 11 2.29 -6.78 -5.01
CA ALA A 11 3.72 -6.82 -5.25
C ALA A 11 4.22 -8.25 -5.46
N ASP A 12 3.79 -9.19 -4.62
CA ASP A 12 4.17 -10.60 -4.71
C ASP A 12 3.79 -11.21 -6.07
N LYS A 13 2.56 -10.97 -6.54
CA LYS A 13 2.13 -11.46 -7.86
C LYS A 13 2.89 -10.81 -9.01
N LEU A 14 3.29 -9.54 -8.86
CA LEU A 14 4.05 -8.81 -9.88
C LEU A 14 5.51 -9.28 -9.98
N LEU A 15 6.12 -9.73 -8.87
CA LEU A 15 7.46 -10.33 -8.88
C LEU A 15 7.55 -11.56 -9.80
N ASP A 16 6.45 -12.30 -9.99
CA ASP A 16 6.41 -13.44 -10.92
C ASP A 16 6.23 -13.04 -12.39
N ARG A 17 5.94 -11.77 -12.67
CA ARG A 17 5.53 -11.28 -14.00
C ARG A 17 6.53 -10.29 -14.57
N ILE A 18 7.14 -9.48 -13.73
CA ILE A 18 8.13 -8.47 -14.10
C ILE A 18 9.51 -9.06 -13.83
N LYS A 19 10.34 -9.11 -14.88
CA LYS A 19 11.67 -9.70 -14.79
C LYS A 19 12.70 -8.67 -14.31
N ASP A 20 13.81 -9.19 -13.82
CA ASP A 20 15.01 -8.44 -13.51
C ASP A 20 14.86 -7.36 -12.43
N LEU A 21 13.88 -7.51 -11.53
CA LEU A 21 13.72 -6.66 -10.34
C LEU A 21 14.69 -7.03 -9.22
N ASP A 22 15.08 -6.03 -8.42
CA ASP A 22 15.58 -6.21 -7.08
C ASP A 22 14.35 -6.36 -6.17
N GLU A 23 14.10 -7.60 -5.72
CA GLU A 23 12.85 -7.94 -5.04
C GLU A 23 12.67 -7.15 -3.74
N THR A 24 13.76 -7.00 -2.96
CA THR A 24 13.74 -6.24 -1.72
C THR A 24 13.44 -4.78 -1.97
N ALA A 25 14.11 -4.15 -2.93
CA ALA A 25 13.87 -2.75 -3.25
C ALA A 25 12.46 -2.52 -3.79
N PHE A 26 11.94 -3.42 -4.63
CA PHE A 26 10.57 -3.35 -5.13
C PHE A 26 9.53 -3.45 -4.01
N VAL A 27 9.67 -4.43 -3.12
CA VAL A 27 8.76 -4.62 -1.98
C VAL A 27 8.84 -3.43 -1.00
N MET A 28 10.04 -2.94 -0.69
CA MET A 28 10.22 -1.75 0.16
C MET A 28 9.62 -0.50 -0.48
N GLY A 29 9.87 -0.28 -1.77
CA GLY A 29 9.28 0.81 -2.55
C GLY A 29 7.76 0.75 -2.57
N ASN A 30 7.19 -0.45 -2.60
CA ASN A 30 5.74 -0.66 -2.59
C ASN A 30 5.07 -0.32 -1.25
N ILE A 31 5.83 -0.18 -0.16
CA ILE A 31 5.31 0.29 1.15
C ILE A 31 5.81 1.69 1.50
N ALA A 32 6.83 2.20 0.80
CA ALA A 32 7.44 3.49 1.05
C ALA A 32 6.46 4.67 1.18
N PRO A 33 5.39 4.81 0.37
CA PRO A 33 4.44 5.94 0.50
C PRO A 33 3.79 6.03 1.89
N ASP A 34 3.59 4.90 2.56
CA ASP A 34 3.04 4.78 3.91
C ASP A 34 4.08 4.97 5.04
N SER A 35 5.32 5.29 4.69
CA SER A 35 6.42 5.43 5.66
C SER A 35 6.54 6.83 6.27
N GLY A 36 5.49 7.66 6.17
CA GLY A 36 5.44 8.91 6.92
C GLY A 36 5.61 8.64 8.42
N VAL A 37 6.47 9.41 9.08
CA VAL A 37 6.73 9.30 10.52
C VAL A 37 5.61 10.02 11.29
N PRO A 38 4.84 9.32 12.14
CA PRO A 38 3.76 9.95 12.90
C PRO A 38 4.32 10.87 14.00
N ASN A 39 3.59 11.93 14.32
CA ASN A 39 3.78 12.67 15.56
C ASN A 39 3.33 11.84 16.78
N GLU A 40 3.62 12.28 18.00
CA GLU A 40 3.40 11.49 19.24
C GLU A 40 1.97 10.96 19.41
N ASN A 41 0.96 11.68 18.93
CA ASN A 41 -0.45 11.35 19.04
C ASN A 41 -1.07 10.81 17.73
N TRP A 42 -0.25 10.53 16.70
CA TRP A 42 -0.66 9.95 15.42
C TRP A 42 -1.67 10.78 14.62
N THR A 43 -1.74 12.09 14.88
CA THR A 43 -2.62 13.01 14.14
C THR A 43 -1.97 13.56 12.88
N GLU A 44 -0.64 13.61 12.84
CA GLU A 44 0.14 14.15 11.72
C GLU A 44 1.27 13.20 11.34
N PHE A 45 1.65 13.23 10.07
CA PHE A 45 2.71 12.39 9.50
C PHE A 45 3.71 13.27 8.75
N HIS A 46 4.99 12.92 8.84
CA HIS A 46 6.08 13.58 8.12
C HIS A 46 6.81 12.59 7.20
N PRO A 47 6.77 12.76 5.86
CA PRO A 47 5.99 13.77 5.15
C PRO A 47 4.47 13.49 5.24
N PRO A 48 3.62 14.50 5.04
CA PRO A 48 2.17 14.32 5.01
C PRO A 48 1.75 13.53 3.77
N LYS A 49 0.57 12.92 3.80
CA LYS A 49 0.05 12.12 2.67
C LYS A 49 -0.07 12.89 1.36
N VAL A 50 -0.28 14.20 1.40
CA VAL A 50 -0.27 15.03 0.18
C VAL A 50 1.05 14.97 -0.56
N VAL A 51 2.16 14.80 0.16
CA VAL A 51 3.50 14.64 -0.41
C VAL A 51 3.77 13.17 -0.72
N SER A 52 3.57 12.25 0.24
CA SER A 52 3.95 10.85 0.02
C SER A 52 3.03 10.10 -0.94
N HIS A 53 1.76 10.45 -1.01
CA HIS A 53 0.81 9.81 -1.92
C HIS A 53 0.43 10.72 -3.09
N PHE A 54 1.15 11.82 -3.28
CA PHE A 54 0.91 12.80 -4.35
C PHE A 54 -0.56 13.23 -4.40
N LYS A 55 -1.16 13.52 -3.25
CA LYS A 55 -2.57 13.96 -3.19
C LYS A 55 -2.62 15.48 -3.31
N THR A 56 -3.48 16.00 -4.17
CA THR A 56 -3.65 17.45 -4.34
C THR A 56 -4.21 18.14 -3.10
N LYS A 57 -4.97 17.41 -2.28
CA LYS A 57 -5.49 17.88 -0.98
C LYS A 57 -5.48 16.77 0.05
N ALA A 58 -5.23 17.14 1.31
CA ALA A 58 -5.12 16.18 2.41
C ALA A 58 -6.46 15.50 2.74
N ASP A 59 -7.57 16.20 2.53
CA ASP A 59 -8.93 15.79 2.85
C ASP A 59 -9.67 15.09 1.70
N ASP A 60 -9.10 15.12 0.49
CA ASP A 60 -9.66 14.44 -0.68
C ASP A 60 -9.14 13.01 -0.74
N GLU A 61 -9.98 12.03 -0.41
CA GLU A 61 -9.62 10.61 -0.51
C GLU A 61 -9.66 10.05 -1.93
N THR A 62 -10.04 10.85 -2.93
CA THR A 62 -10.33 10.39 -4.29
C THR A 62 -9.34 10.84 -5.35
N PHE A 63 -8.47 11.80 -5.04
CA PHE A 63 -7.55 12.37 -6.03
C PHE A 63 -6.08 12.09 -5.71
N PHE A 64 -5.39 11.50 -6.68
CA PHE A 64 -3.96 11.18 -6.67
C PHE A 64 -3.33 11.72 -7.96
N ASP A 65 -2.27 12.51 -7.84
CA ASP A 65 -1.49 13.06 -8.92
C ASP A 65 -0.30 12.14 -9.25
N VAL A 66 -0.63 11.00 -9.85
CA VAL A 66 0.39 10.01 -10.25
C VAL A 66 1.27 10.54 -11.38
N GLU A 67 0.79 11.52 -12.15
CA GLU A 67 1.61 12.19 -13.17
C GLU A 67 2.74 12.99 -12.51
N GLU A 68 2.46 13.73 -11.42
CA GLU A 68 3.50 14.42 -10.65
C GLU A 68 4.58 13.45 -10.12
N PHE A 69 4.18 12.27 -9.64
CA PHE A 69 5.15 11.24 -9.24
C PHE A 69 6.00 10.78 -10.44
N CYS A 70 5.37 10.47 -11.58
CA CYS A 70 6.09 10.02 -12.77
C CYS A 70 7.08 11.09 -13.24
N ASP A 71 6.65 12.34 -13.33
CA ASP A 71 7.50 13.45 -13.77
C ASP A 71 8.72 13.63 -12.86
N LYS A 72 8.54 13.47 -11.55
CA LYS A 72 9.61 13.70 -10.57
C LYS A 72 10.55 12.51 -10.37
N TYR A 73 10.03 11.27 -10.45
CA TYR A 73 10.75 10.08 -10.01
C TYR A 73 10.66 8.86 -10.96
N PHE A 74 9.83 8.90 -12.00
CA PHE A 74 9.60 7.69 -12.82
C PHE A 74 9.32 7.99 -14.29
N ASN A 75 10.00 8.99 -14.85
CA ASN A 75 9.96 9.32 -16.26
C ASN A 75 11.04 8.55 -17.05
N GLU A 76 10.93 8.53 -18.38
CA GLU A 76 11.81 7.75 -19.26
C GLU A 76 13.31 8.09 -19.12
N GLU A 77 13.64 9.36 -18.89
CA GLU A 77 15.03 9.81 -18.70
C GLU A 77 15.61 9.24 -17.39
N LEU A 78 14.85 9.38 -16.29
CA LEU A 78 15.25 8.87 -14.98
C LEU A 78 15.36 7.35 -14.98
N ILE A 79 14.36 6.65 -15.54
CA ILE A 79 14.35 5.18 -15.67
C ILE A 79 15.61 4.69 -16.39
N GLY A 80 16.02 5.36 -17.47
CA GLY A 80 17.24 5.00 -18.22
C GLY A 80 18.54 5.23 -17.45
N SER A 81 18.52 6.05 -16.40
CA SER A 81 19.69 6.36 -15.56
C SER A 81 19.77 5.51 -14.28
N TYR A 82 18.66 4.92 -13.85
CA TYR A 82 18.58 4.20 -12.58
C TYR A 82 19.41 2.92 -12.57
N SER A 83 20.02 2.66 -11.42
CA SER A 83 20.43 1.32 -11.06
C SER A 83 19.21 0.38 -10.96
N LYS A 84 19.46 -0.93 -11.02
CA LYS A 84 18.42 -1.94 -10.82
C LYS A 84 17.65 -1.74 -9.50
N LYS A 85 18.35 -1.34 -8.42
CA LYS A 85 17.77 -1.09 -7.10
C LYS A 85 16.83 0.11 -7.12
N GLU A 86 17.27 1.24 -7.67
CA GLU A 86 16.45 2.46 -7.79
C GLU A 86 15.22 2.24 -8.67
N TYR A 87 15.41 1.63 -9.86
CA TYR A 87 14.29 1.31 -10.74
C TYR A 87 13.25 0.45 -10.03
N SER A 88 13.70 -0.61 -9.34
CA SER A 88 12.81 -1.52 -8.62
C SER A 88 12.07 -0.79 -7.49
N PHE A 89 12.76 0.06 -6.72
CA PHE A 89 12.15 0.86 -5.67
C PHE A 89 11.06 1.80 -6.20
N PHE A 90 11.38 2.61 -7.21
CA PHE A 90 10.41 3.56 -7.76
C PHE A 90 9.27 2.87 -8.49
N LEU A 91 9.51 1.71 -9.12
CA LEU A 91 8.45 0.89 -9.67
C LEU A 91 7.51 0.37 -8.57
N GLY A 92 8.06 -0.08 -7.43
CA GLY A 92 7.26 -0.47 -6.26
C GLY A 92 6.37 0.67 -5.78
N TYR A 93 6.95 1.87 -5.67
CA TYR A 93 6.25 3.09 -5.29
C TYR A 93 5.11 3.43 -6.26
N TYR A 94 5.38 3.36 -7.56
CA TYR A 94 4.38 3.57 -8.61
C TYR A 94 3.20 2.59 -8.47
N VAL A 95 3.50 1.30 -8.30
CA VAL A 95 2.51 0.24 -8.08
C VAL A 95 1.66 0.50 -6.84
N HIS A 96 2.23 1.05 -5.77
CA HIS A 96 1.48 1.44 -4.57
C HIS A 96 0.44 2.51 -4.91
N LEU A 97 0.85 3.60 -5.55
CA LEU A 97 -0.07 4.69 -5.90
C LEU A 97 -1.23 4.21 -6.78
N LEU A 98 -0.94 3.37 -7.77
CA LEU A 98 -1.96 2.77 -8.63
C LEU A 98 -2.92 1.87 -7.84
N THR A 99 -2.38 1.10 -6.89
CA THR A 99 -3.19 0.25 -6.01
C THR A 99 -4.16 1.07 -5.19
N ASP A 100 -3.73 2.21 -4.64
CA ASP A 100 -4.62 3.07 -3.86
C ASP A 100 -5.69 3.76 -4.66
N ILE A 101 -5.39 4.15 -5.90
CA ILE A 101 -6.39 4.68 -6.82
C ILE A 101 -7.47 3.62 -7.06
N ASP A 102 -7.07 2.41 -7.39
CA ASP A 102 -7.99 1.30 -7.62
C ASP A 102 -8.79 0.97 -6.35
N TRP A 103 -8.14 0.90 -5.20
CA TRP A 103 -8.79 0.63 -3.90
C TRP A 103 -9.82 1.70 -3.57
N THR A 104 -9.46 2.96 -3.81
CA THR A 104 -10.32 4.10 -3.60
C THR A 104 -11.58 4.01 -4.45
N ASN A 105 -11.43 3.65 -5.73
CA ASN A 105 -12.55 3.56 -6.67
C ASN A 105 -13.45 2.34 -6.40
N ASP A 106 -12.86 1.18 -6.19
CA ASP A 106 -13.60 -0.09 -6.12
C ASP A 106 -14.11 -0.35 -4.69
N VAL A 107 -13.27 -0.16 -3.68
CA VAL A 107 -13.58 -0.54 -2.29
C VAL A 107 -14.12 0.63 -1.49
N TYR A 108 -13.40 1.75 -1.42
CA TYR A 108 -13.85 2.90 -0.62
C TYR A 108 -15.11 3.55 -1.20
N CYS A 109 -15.10 3.91 -2.48
CA CYS A 109 -16.29 4.48 -3.12
C CYS A 109 -17.42 3.43 -3.23
N GLY A 110 -17.08 2.15 -3.39
CA GLY A 110 -18.04 1.03 -3.34
C GLY A 110 -18.77 0.96 -2.00
N LEU A 111 -18.02 1.05 -0.89
CA LEU A 111 -18.57 1.09 0.47
C LEU A 111 -19.56 2.25 0.65
N LEU A 112 -19.17 3.47 0.26
CA LEU A 112 -20.04 4.64 0.40
C LEU A 112 -21.33 4.54 -0.44
N LYS A 113 -21.24 3.91 -1.62
CA LYS A 113 -22.41 3.65 -2.47
C LYS A 113 -23.32 2.56 -1.91
N ALA A 114 -22.75 1.53 -1.28
CA ALA A 114 -23.50 0.43 -0.68
C ALA A 114 -24.21 0.84 0.62
N TYR A 115 -23.63 1.77 1.39
CA TYR A 115 -24.12 2.22 2.69
C TYR A 115 -24.34 3.75 2.75
N PRO A 116 -25.21 4.32 1.89
CA PRO A 116 -25.34 5.77 1.75
C PRO A 116 -25.95 6.45 2.98
N LYS A 117 -26.78 5.74 3.76
CA LYS A 117 -27.41 6.29 4.98
C LYS A 117 -26.39 6.42 6.10
N GLU A 118 -25.59 5.39 6.30
CA GLU A 118 -24.51 5.32 7.28
C GLU A 118 -23.42 6.33 6.93
N ALA A 119 -23.06 6.43 5.64
CA ALA A 119 -22.11 7.43 5.16
C ALA A 119 -22.59 8.87 5.39
N ALA A 120 -23.89 9.14 5.20
CA ALA A 120 -24.47 10.46 5.45
C ALA A 120 -24.53 10.80 6.95
N GLN A 121 -24.67 9.80 7.81
CA GLN A 121 -24.68 10.00 9.26
C GLN A 121 -23.28 10.26 9.81
N ASP A 122 -22.33 9.37 9.49
CA ASP A 122 -20.94 9.48 9.91
C ASP A 122 -20.05 8.63 9.00
N LYS A 123 -19.56 9.26 7.93
CA LYS A 123 -18.63 8.65 6.96
C LYS A 123 -17.38 8.09 7.63
N ASN A 124 -16.81 8.80 8.60
CA ASN A 124 -15.56 8.39 9.25
C ASN A 124 -15.79 7.13 10.08
N LYS A 125 -16.88 7.07 10.83
CA LYS A 125 -17.26 5.88 11.59
C LYS A 125 -17.52 4.68 10.69
N LEU A 126 -18.24 4.86 9.57
CA LEU A 126 -18.47 3.79 8.60
C LEU A 126 -17.15 3.22 8.08
N VAL A 127 -16.25 4.09 7.62
CA VAL A 127 -14.95 3.69 7.05
C VAL A 127 -14.07 3.00 8.09
N TRP A 128 -14.01 3.51 9.33
CA TRP A 128 -13.25 2.87 10.40
C TRP A 128 -13.83 1.50 10.80
N THR A 129 -15.15 1.36 10.77
CA THR A 129 -15.79 0.06 11.02
C THR A 129 -15.46 -0.93 9.90
N ALA A 130 -15.54 -0.49 8.64
CA ALA A 130 -15.19 -1.31 7.48
C ALA A 130 -13.70 -1.71 7.45
N LYS A 131 -12.80 -0.83 7.92
CA LYS A 131 -11.38 -1.15 8.10
C LYS A 131 -11.12 -2.32 9.03
N GLY A 132 -12.03 -2.60 9.98
CA GLY A 132 -11.95 -3.81 10.80
C GLY A 132 -11.96 -5.07 9.95
N ASP A 133 -12.82 -5.14 8.93
CA ASP A 133 -12.80 -6.25 7.97
C ASP A 133 -11.49 -6.29 7.19
N TRP A 134 -10.99 -5.14 6.73
CA TRP A 134 -9.77 -5.09 5.92
C TRP A 134 -8.56 -5.65 6.67
N TYR A 135 -8.35 -5.21 7.93
CA TYR A 135 -7.22 -5.69 8.72
C TYR A 135 -7.41 -7.14 9.18
N ASP A 136 -8.61 -7.55 9.61
CA ASP A 136 -8.86 -8.95 9.97
C ASP A 136 -8.63 -9.89 8.76
N ILE A 137 -8.95 -9.46 7.53
CA ILE A 137 -8.63 -10.22 6.31
C ILE A 137 -7.12 -10.30 6.07
N ASP A 138 -6.36 -9.26 6.37
CA ASP A 138 -4.91 -9.31 6.28
C ASP A 138 -4.33 -10.38 7.22
N PHE A 139 -4.81 -10.44 8.47
CA PHE A 139 -4.40 -11.46 9.44
C PHE A 139 -4.84 -12.86 9.01
N LEU A 140 -6.08 -13.02 8.54
CA LEU A 140 -6.57 -14.29 7.99
C LEU A 140 -5.69 -14.76 6.82
N TYR A 141 -5.29 -13.85 5.93
CA TYR A 141 -4.41 -14.18 4.81
C TYR A 141 -3.03 -14.67 5.29
N LEU A 142 -2.45 -14.05 6.31
CA LEU A 142 -1.17 -14.49 6.88
C LEU A 142 -1.28 -15.83 7.63
N GLU A 143 -2.42 -16.13 8.26
CA GLU A 143 -2.70 -17.43 8.86
C GLU A 143 -2.76 -18.54 7.81
N GLU A 144 -3.45 -18.29 6.69
CA GLU A 144 -3.62 -19.24 5.58
C GLU A 144 -2.36 -19.37 4.71
N HIS A 145 -1.50 -18.35 4.68
CA HIS A 145 -0.29 -18.27 3.86
C HIS A 145 0.95 -17.94 4.70
N PRO A 146 1.40 -18.86 5.58
CA PRO A 146 2.55 -18.61 6.47
C PRO A 146 3.88 -18.43 5.73
N ASP A 147 3.94 -18.83 4.46
CA ASP A 147 5.09 -18.70 3.55
C ASP A 147 4.98 -17.51 2.59
N PHE A 148 4.10 -16.54 2.88
CA PHE A 148 3.86 -15.37 2.03
C PHE A 148 5.17 -14.58 1.74
N ARG A 149 5.69 -14.77 0.51
CA ARG A 149 7.02 -14.33 0.09
C ARG A 149 7.25 -12.83 0.26
N ALA A 150 6.37 -11.97 -0.26
CA ALA A 150 6.57 -10.53 -0.18
C ALA A 150 6.63 -10.01 1.27
N PHE A 151 5.84 -10.58 2.19
CA PHE A 151 5.94 -10.21 3.61
C PHE A 151 7.24 -10.68 4.24
N HIS A 152 7.73 -11.88 3.91
CA HIS A 152 9.05 -12.35 4.37
C HIS A 152 10.20 -11.51 3.82
N ILE A 153 10.13 -11.09 2.56
CA ILE A 153 11.09 -10.13 1.96
C ILE A 153 11.07 -8.82 2.74
N TYR A 154 9.88 -8.25 2.95
CA TYR A 154 9.71 -7.00 3.69
C TYR A 154 10.23 -7.12 5.13
N GLU A 155 9.89 -8.20 5.83
CA GLU A 155 10.33 -8.44 7.21
C GLU A 155 11.86 -8.60 7.31
N SER A 156 12.48 -9.24 6.31
CA SER A 156 13.92 -9.49 6.27
C SER A 156 14.74 -8.27 5.83
N ALA A 157 14.11 -7.21 5.33
CA ALA A 157 14.76 -5.97 4.90
C ALA A 157 15.21 -5.10 6.08
N VAL A 158 15.98 -5.65 7.01
CA VAL A 158 16.50 -4.96 8.19
C VAL A 158 17.54 -3.89 7.81
N ASP A 159 17.65 -2.85 8.64
CA ASP A 159 18.59 -1.73 8.46
C ASP A 159 18.43 -1.03 7.09
N TYR A 160 17.20 -0.94 6.59
CA TYR A 160 16.90 -0.37 5.28
C TYR A 160 16.74 1.16 5.37
N ASP A 161 17.86 1.86 5.27
CA ASP A 161 17.89 3.32 5.20
C ASP A 161 17.26 3.85 3.90
N ASN A 162 16.58 4.99 3.99
CA ASN A 162 16.15 5.76 2.84
C ASN A 162 17.35 6.44 2.17
N GLU A 163 17.61 6.03 0.93
CA GLU A 163 18.58 6.63 0.00
C GLU A 163 17.92 7.10 -1.31
N PHE A 164 16.59 6.99 -1.42
CA PHE A 164 15.87 7.13 -2.69
C PHE A 164 15.19 8.49 -2.84
N MET A 165 14.61 9.02 -1.76
CA MET A 165 13.80 10.23 -1.82
C MET A 165 14.09 11.16 -0.65
N ASP A 166 14.31 12.42 -0.96
CA ASP A 166 14.54 13.51 -0.01
C ASP A 166 13.28 13.92 0.79
N ILE A 167 12.09 13.43 0.40
CA ILE A 167 10.85 13.68 1.14
C ILE A 167 10.73 12.89 2.45
N PHE A 168 11.47 11.79 2.61
CA PHE A 168 11.45 10.95 3.81
C PHE A 168 12.73 11.15 4.64
N SER A 169 12.64 10.99 5.96
CA SER A 169 13.84 10.90 6.80
C SER A 169 14.64 9.65 6.46
N LYS A 170 15.92 9.65 6.83
CA LYS A 170 16.84 8.54 6.56
C LYS A 170 16.33 7.21 7.15
N ASP A 171 15.71 7.25 8.31
CA ASP A 171 15.22 6.09 9.07
C ASP A 171 13.74 5.74 8.80
N ALA A 172 13.06 6.48 7.92
CA ALA A 172 11.61 6.35 7.72
C ALA A 172 11.17 4.92 7.34
N PHE A 173 11.92 4.27 6.44
CA PHE A 173 11.57 2.94 5.94
C PHE A 173 11.82 1.84 6.97
N GLU A 174 12.94 1.87 7.69
CA GLU A 174 13.20 0.92 8.79
C GLU A 174 12.19 1.09 9.93
N ASN A 175 11.88 2.33 10.32
CA ASN A 175 10.88 2.60 11.35
C ASN A 175 9.50 2.06 10.97
N ARG A 176 9.07 2.27 9.71
CA ARG A 176 7.79 1.76 9.22
C ARG A 176 7.79 0.23 9.12
N ARG A 177 8.89 -0.37 8.68
CA ARG A 177 9.06 -1.83 8.64
C ARG A 177 8.90 -2.46 10.01
N GLN A 178 9.63 -1.96 11.01
CA GLN A 178 9.50 -2.45 12.39
C GLN A 178 8.07 -2.36 12.91
N TYR A 179 7.39 -1.23 12.65
CA TYR A 179 5.99 -1.05 13.06
C TYR A 179 5.05 -2.05 12.38
N ILE A 180 5.12 -2.19 11.06
CA ILE A 180 4.23 -3.08 10.29
C ILE A 180 4.47 -4.54 10.67
N CYS A 181 5.73 -4.97 10.73
CA CYS A 181 6.07 -6.33 11.14
C CYS A 181 5.62 -6.60 12.57
N GLY A 182 5.86 -5.67 13.50
CA GLY A 182 5.38 -5.79 14.88
C GLY A 182 3.86 -5.91 14.98
N PHE A 183 3.12 -5.14 14.18
CA PHE A 183 1.66 -5.21 14.12
C PHE A 183 1.18 -6.58 13.62
N TYR A 184 1.66 -7.07 12.48
CA TYR A 184 1.19 -8.33 11.91
C TYR A 184 1.78 -9.60 12.56
N ARG A 185 2.80 -9.47 13.39
CA ARG A 185 3.30 -10.55 14.27
C ARG A 185 2.68 -10.54 15.66
N SER A 186 1.72 -9.64 15.92
CA SER A 186 1.00 -9.55 17.19
C SER A 186 -0.41 -10.16 17.09
N ASP A 187 -1.07 -10.34 18.23
CA ASP A 187 -2.48 -10.76 18.31
C ASP A 187 -3.46 -9.57 18.20
N ASN A 188 -3.08 -8.48 17.52
CA ASN A 188 -3.90 -7.27 17.37
C ASN A 188 -4.97 -7.42 16.28
N HIS A 189 -5.74 -8.50 16.34
CA HIS A 189 -6.81 -8.82 15.40
C HIS A 189 -8.08 -9.29 16.12
N GLY A 190 -9.21 -9.21 15.41
CA GLY A 190 -10.48 -9.76 15.88
C GLY A 190 -10.59 -11.27 15.71
N GLU A 191 -11.80 -11.78 15.82
CA GLU A 191 -12.11 -13.17 15.42
C GLU A 191 -12.00 -13.28 13.88
N LEU A 192 -11.04 -14.08 13.39
CA LEU A 192 -10.74 -14.16 11.96
C LEU A 192 -11.78 -14.98 11.18
N HIS A 193 -12.25 -16.09 11.75
CA HIS A 193 -13.22 -16.96 11.09
C HIS A 193 -14.67 -16.51 11.33
N ARG A 194 -14.98 -15.27 10.93
CA ARG A 194 -16.30 -14.65 11.07
C ARG A 194 -16.90 -14.30 9.71
N ASN A 195 -18.19 -13.95 9.72
CA ASN A 195 -18.79 -13.31 8.55
C ASN A 195 -18.30 -11.86 8.44
N TYR A 196 -17.72 -11.53 7.29
CA TYR A 196 -17.29 -10.18 6.97
C TYR A 196 -18.43 -9.40 6.29
N THR A 197 -18.62 -8.14 6.69
CA THR A 197 -19.82 -7.35 6.32
C THR A 197 -19.56 -6.37 5.19
N TYR A 198 -18.39 -5.74 5.19
CA TYR A 198 -18.02 -4.62 4.33
C TYR A 198 -17.05 -5.01 3.22
N LEU A 199 -16.25 -6.05 3.45
CA LEU A 199 -15.34 -6.64 2.45
C LEU A 199 -15.12 -8.12 2.80
N THR A 200 -15.36 -9.04 1.87
CA THR A 200 -15.07 -10.48 2.10
C THR A 200 -13.65 -10.87 1.65
N PRO A 201 -13.09 -11.98 2.14
CA PRO A 201 -11.80 -12.50 1.68
C PRO A 201 -11.75 -12.71 0.16
N GLU A 202 -12.84 -13.20 -0.44
CA GLU A 202 -12.96 -13.41 -1.89
C GLU A 202 -12.96 -12.08 -2.65
N GLN A 203 -13.70 -11.07 -2.17
CA GLN A 203 -13.68 -9.73 -2.78
C GLN A 203 -12.29 -9.10 -2.71
N SER A 204 -11.56 -9.30 -1.60
CA SER A 204 -10.18 -8.85 -1.44
C SER A 204 -9.24 -9.58 -2.41
N ALA A 205 -9.38 -10.89 -2.58
CA ALA A 205 -8.61 -11.67 -3.55
C ALA A 205 -8.89 -11.24 -5.00
N ASP A 206 -10.17 -11.08 -5.36
CA ASP A 206 -10.60 -10.62 -6.68
C ASP A 206 -10.09 -9.20 -6.97
N PHE A 207 -10.05 -8.33 -5.96
CA PHE A 207 -9.44 -7.00 -6.08
C PHE A 207 -7.96 -7.12 -6.45
N VAL A 208 -7.19 -7.89 -5.67
CA VAL A 208 -5.75 -8.09 -5.92
C VAL A 208 -5.50 -8.60 -7.34
N ASP A 209 -6.23 -9.63 -7.78
CA ASP A 209 -6.01 -10.22 -9.11
C ASP A 209 -6.36 -9.25 -10.25
N ARG A 210 -7.48 -8.52 -10.15
CA ARG A 210 -7.86 -7.52 -11.16
C ARG A 210 -6.88 -6.35 -11.21
N THR A 211 -6.42 -5.86 -10.07
CA THR A 211 -5.48 -4.74 -9.99
C THR A 211 -4.12 -5.14 -10.56
N VAL A 212 -3.62 -6.35 -10.31
CA VAL A 212 -2.41 -6.88 -10.98
C VAL A 212 -2.55 -6.83 -12.50
N GLN A 213 -3.70 -7.28 -13.05
CA GLN A 213 -3.91 -7.25 -14.50
C GLN A 213 -3.91 -5.83 -15.06
N LYS A 214 -4.56 -4.87 -14.36
CA LYS A 214 -4.56 -3.47 -14.78
C LYS A 214 -3.16 -2.85 -14.73
N ILE A 215 -2.40 -3.14 -13.67
CA ILE A 215 -1.04 -2.61 -13.48
C ILE A 215 -0.12 -3.08 -14.61
N LEU A 216 -0.20 -4.34 -15.03
CA LEU A 216 0.57 -4.88 -16.15
C LEU A 216 0.26 -4.24 -17.52
N THR A 217 -0.76 -3.38 -17.62
CA THR A 217 -1.08 -2.64 -18.85
C THR A 217 -0.60 -1.18 -18.83
N GLN A 218 0.05 -0.75 -17.74
CA GLN A 218 0.54 0.62 -17.60
C GLN A 218 1.78 0.87 -18.45
N LYS A 219 1.94 2.11 -18.92
CA LYS A 219 3.00 2.52 -19.86
C LYS A 219 4.43 2.13 -19.41
N TYR A 220 4.69 2.17 -18.11
CA TYR A 220 6.03 1.98 -17.54
C TYR A 220 6.34 0.54 -17.13
N LEU A 221 5.48 -0.42 -17.52
CA LEU A 221 5.59 -1.87 -17.28
C LEU A 221 5.53 -2.64 -18.61
#